data_AF-A0A4S4KP80-F1
#
_entry.id   AF-A0A4S4KP80-F1
#
_cell.length_a   1.000
_cell.length_b   1.000
_cell.length_c   1.000
_cell.angle_alpha   90.00
_cell.angle_beta   90.00
_cell.angle_gamma   90.00
#
_symmetry.space_group_name_H-M   'P 1'
#
loop_
_entity.id
_entity.type
_entity.pdbx_description
1 polymer ?
#
loop_
_entity_poly.entity_id
_entity_poly.type
_entity_poly.pdbx_seq_one_letter_code
_entity_poly.pdbx_strand_id
1 'polypeptide(L)'
;MLAFPSSTMAASDATSFIQSKWSLQGGISFGKNSLSFVPDPTSKSSSSSDSNSSNGAVFAVTYDAGTYSHGTGGAQFYATFGGSAGFEAMLLSYDIMFDEDFDWVKGGKLPGLRGGPKTNSCSGGNEPTGSDCFSSRLMWRADGAGEGVSVNALWLAASHAHV
;
A
#
# COMPACT_ATOMS: atom_id res chain seq x y z
N MET A 1 -3.28 -13.79 2.51
CA MET A 1 -2.05 -12.97 2.48
C MET A 1 -1.70 -12.69 1.02
N LEU A 2 -1.13 -11.53 0.69
CA LEU A 2 -0.69 -11.25 -0.67
C LEU A 2 0.53 -12.13 -1.00
N ALA A 3 0.55 -12.71 -2.20
CA ALA A 3 1.69 -13.52 -2.63
C ALA A 3 2.90 -12.62 -2.95
N PHE A 4 4.09 -12.97 -2.48
CA PHE A 4 5.33 -12.28 -2.83
C PHE A 4 6.22 -13.16 -3.71
N PRO A 5 6.93 -12.58 -4.70
CA PRO A 5 7.90 -13.33 -5.49
C PRO A 5 9.16 -13.60 -4.66
N SER A 6 9.91 -14.64 -5.02
CA SER A 6 11.20 -14.96 -4.43
C SER A 6 12.38 -14.24 -5.09
N SER A 7 12.14 -13.45 -6.13
CA SER A 7 13.16 -12.74 -6.90
C SER A 7 12.70 -11.32 -7.26
N THR A 8 13.67 -10.44 -7.54
CA THR A 8 13.41 -9.08 -8.01
C THR A 8 12.71 -9.09 -9.37
N MET A 9 11.90 -8.06 -9.63
CA MET A 9 11.17 -7.89 -10.88
C MET A 9 11.12 -6.41 -11.26
N ALA A 10 11.42 -6.10 -12.53
CA ALA A 10 11.23 -4.77 -13.09
C ALA A 10 9.72 -4.46 -13.27
N ALA A 11 9.41 -3.23 -13.65
CA ALA A 11 8.03 -2.74 -13.54
C ALA A 11 6.98 -3.47 -14.40
N SER A 12 7.35 -3.88 -15.62
CA SER A 12 6.46 -4.69 -16.48
C SER A 12 6.11 -6.03 -15.85
N ASP A 13 7.10 -6.69 -15.26
CA ASP A 13 6.96 -8.04 -14.70
C ASP A 13 6.27 -8.00 -13.34
N ALA A 14 6.63 -7.01 -12.51
CA ALA A 14 5.96 -6.75 -11.24
C ALA A 14 4.47 -6.43 -11.45
N THR A 15 4.14 -5.60 -12.43
CA THR A 15 2.75 -5.31 -12.81
C THR A 15 2.00 -6.59 -13.19
N SER A 16 2.59 -7.41 -14.04
CA SER A 16 1.99 -8.68 -14.49
C SER A 16 1.79 -9.66 -13.33
N PHE A 17 2.79 -9.77 -12.44
CA PHE A 17 2.72 -10.58 -11.23
C PHE A 17 1.60 -10.10 -10.31
N ILE A 18 1.56 -8.82 -9.98
CA ILE A 18 0.55 -8.24 -9.08
C ILE A 18 -0.87 -8.43 -9.65
N GLN A 19 -1.06 -8.16 -10.94
CA GLN A 19 -2.36 -8.36 -11.59
C GLN A 19 -2.83 -9.82 -11.54
N SER A 20 -1.90 -10.77 -11.67
CA SER A 20 -2.25 -12.20 -11.65
C SER A 20 -2.37 -12.79 -10.25
N LYS A 21 -1.73 -12.21 -9.23
CA LYS A 21 -1.60 -12.82 -7.90
C LYS A 21 -2.35 -12.11 -6.77
N TRP A 22 -2.66 -10.81 -6.89
CA TRP A 22 -3.17 -10.01 -5.76
C TRP A 22 -4.69 -9.79 -5.75
N SER A 23 -5.45 -10.56 -6.53
CA SER A 23 -6.92 -10.49 -6.57
C SER A 23 -7.43 -9.05 -6.65
N LEU A 24 -6.96 -8.31 -7.66
CA LEU A 24 -7.25 -6.89 -7.80
C LEU A 24 -8.66 -6.64 -8.33
N GLN A 25 -9.36 -5.71 -7.68
CA GLN A 25 -10.60 -5.16 -8.19
C GLN A 25 -10.30 -4.06 -9.21
N GLY A 26 -10.61 -4.31 -10.49
CA GLY A 26 -10.40 -3.34 -11.57
C GLY A 26 -8.94 -3.17 -12.00
N GLY A 27 -8.03 -4.01 -11.50
CA GLY A 27 -6.60 -3.97 -11.81
C GLY A 27 -5.86 -2.81 -11.12
N ILE A 28 -4.72 -2.43 -11.69
CA ILE A 28 -3.93 -1.28 -11.25
C ILE A 28 -4.47 -0.02 -11.93
N SER A 29 -5.00 0.90 -11.13
CA SER A 29 -5.63 2.14 -11.60
C SER A 29 -4.61 3.10 -12.21
N PHE A 30 -3.44 3.23 -11.59
CA PHE A 30 -2.31 4.01 -12.09
C PHE A 30 -0.99 3.56 -11.45
N GLY A 31 0.14 4.04 -12.00
CA GLY A 31 1.46 3.81 -11.44
C GLY A 31 2.12 2.49 -11.83
N LYS A 32 1.68 1.83 -12.90
CA LYS A 32 2.24 0.53 -13.35
C LYS A 32 3.77 0.58 -13.55
N ASN A 33 4.28 1.71 -14.06
CA ASN A 33 5.72 1.90 -14.27
C ASN A 33 6.50 2.18 -12.98
N SER A 34 5.80 2.49 -11.89
CA SER A 34 6.37 2.81 -10.59
C SER A 34 6.45 1.60 -9.66
N LEU A 35 5.87 0.45 -10.04
CA LEU A 35 5.84 -0.76 -9.22
C LEU A 35 7.04 -1.64 -9.54
N SER A 36 7.75 -2.14 -8.54
CA SER A 36 8.80 -3.14 -8.75
C SER A 36 8.94 -4.09 -7.55
N PHE A 37 9.68 -5.18 -7.75
CA PHE A 37 10.20 -5.98 -6.64
C PHE A 37 11.73 -5.83 -6.62
N VAL A 38 12.27 -5.35 -5.51
CA VAL A 38 13.70 -5.01 -5.35
C VAL A 38 14.31 -5.84 -4.23
N PRO A 39 15.64 -5.95 -4.12
CA PRO A 39 16.27 -6.62 -2.97
C PRO A 39 15.85 -5.93 -1.67
N ASP A 40 15.64 -6.70 -0.60
CA ASP A 40 15.45 -6.15 0.73
C ASP A 40 16.66 -5.30 1.16
N PRO A 41 16.50 -3.97 1.34
CA PRO A 41 17.60 -3.08 1.70
C PRO A 41 18.09 -3.27 3.14
N THR A 42 17.33 -3.96 3.99
CA THR A 42 17.70 -4.24 5.39
C THR A 42 18.53 -5.52 5.53
N SER A 43 18.54 -6.36 4.49
CA SER A 43 19.35 -7.57 4.43
C SER A 43 20.82 -7.16 4.27
N LYS A 44 21.50 -6.99 5.40
CA LYS A 44 22.94 -6.74 5.44
C LYS A 44 23.65 -7.80 4.59
N SER A 45 24.53 -7.35 3.71
CA SER A 45 25.58 -8.18 3.09
C SER A 45 26.45 -8.74 4.20
N SER A 46 25.96 -9.79 4.85
CA SER A 46 26.75 -10.61 5.75
C SER A 46 27.80 -11.24 4.84
N SER A 47 29.05 -10.83 4.99
CA SER A 47 30.22 -11.35 4.27
C SER A 47 30.50 -12.84 4.56
N SER A 48 29.49 -13.59 5.02
CA SER A 48 29.48 -15.03 5.09
C SER A 48 28.96 -15.57 3.77
N SER A 49 29.86 -16.21 3.04
CA SER A 49 29.66 -16.97 1.81
C SER A 49 28.72 -18.18 1.96
N ASP A 50 27.53 -17.97 2.52
CA ASP A 50 26.45 -18.96 2.52
C ASP A 50 25.52 -18.61 1.37
N SER A 51 25.73 -19.29 0.24
CA SER A 51 25.02 -19.16 -1.03
C SER A 51 23.55 -19.59 -1.00
N ASN A 52 22.88 -19.50 0.16
CA ASN A 52 21.48 -19.86 0.39
C ASN A 52 20.70 -18.82 1.20
N SER A 53 21.26 -17.64 1.49
CA SER A 53 20.46 -16.48 1.90
C SER A 53 19.71 -15.96 0.67
N SER A 54 18.48 -16.43 0.47
CA SER A 54 17.54 -15.76 -0.44
C SER A 54 17.27 -14.37 0.12
N ASN A 55 18.08 -13.38 -0.27
CA ASN A 55 17.76 -11.96 -0.04
C ASN A 55 16.36 -11.74 -0.62
N GLY A 56 15.36 -11.64 0.26
CA GLY A 56 13.96 -11.62 -0.13
C GLY A 56 13.67 -10.41 -1.01
N ALA A 57 12.82 -10.58 -2.02
CA ALA A 57 12.36 -9.45 -2.80
C ALA A 57 11.27 -8.70 -2.02
N VAL A 58 11.40 -7.38 -1.89
CA VAL A 58 10.41 -6.50 -1.27
C VAL A 58 9.68 -5.70 -2.35
N PHE A 59 8.44 -5.30 -2.06
CA PHE A 59 7.63 -4.52 -2.97
C PHE A 59 8.02 -3.03 -2.85
N ALA A 60 8.39 -2.42 -3.97
CA ALA A 60 8.81 -1.03 -4.02
C ALA A 60 7.89 -0.21 -4.93
N VAL A 61 7.70 1.06 -4.55
CA VAL A 61 6.96 2.06 -5.31
C VAL A 61 7.85 3.28 -5.51
N THR A 62 8.17 3.61 -6.76
CA THR A 62 8.96 4.78 -7.11
C THR A 62 8.09 6.04 -7.19
N TYR A 63 8.58 7.14 -6.63
CA TYR A 63 7.96 8.46 -6.68
C TYR A 63 8.88 9.42 -7.44
N ASP A 64 8.62 9.61 -8.73
CA ASP A 64 9.46 10.48 -9.56
C ASP A 64 9.29 11.95 -9.16
N ALA A 65 10.38 12.73 -9.31
CA ALA A 65 10.39 14.14 -8.97
C ALA A 65 9.30 14.95 -9.70
N GLY A 66 8.64 15.85 -8.98
CA GLY A 66 7.57 16.68 -9.53
C GLY A 66 6.23 15.97 -9.72
N THR A 67 6.11 14.70 -9.35
CA THR A 67 4.85 13.96 -9.44
C THR A 67 4.00 14.08 -8.18
N TYR A 68 2.67 14.15 -8.34
CA TYR A 68 1.74 14.24 -7.22
C TYR A 68 0.31 13.92 -7.68
N SER A 69 -0.43 13.17 -6.86
CA SER A 69 -1.87 12.91 -7.06
C SER A 69 -2.24 12.42 -8.48
N HIS A 70 -3.54 12.23 -8.75
CA HIS A 70 -4.13 12.02 -10.09
C HIS A 70 -3.37 11.08 -11.05
N GLY A 71 -2.72 10.05 -10.51
CA GLY A 71 -1.98 9.05 -11.29
C GLY A 71 -0.66 9.50 -11.88
N THR A 72 -0.13 10.66 -11.49
CA THR A 72 1.20 11.09 -11.94
C THR A 72 2.33 10.53 -11.08
N GLY A 73 2.06 10.20 -9.81
CA GLY A 73 3.06 9.69 -8.87
C GLY A 73 2.54 8.55 -7.99
N GLY A 74 3.45 7.65 -7.60
CA GLY A 74 3.14 6.44 -6.85
C GLY A 74 2.23 5.47 -7.62
N ALA A 75 1.44 4.69 -6.90
CA ALA A 75 0.53 3.72 -7.48
C ALA A 75 -0.79 3.58 -6.72
N GLN A 76 -1.81 3.06 -7.40
CA GLN A 76 -3.10 2.75 -6.80
C GLN A 76 -3.71 1.49 -7.38
N PHE A 77 -4.20 0.64 -6.49
CA PHE A 77 -4.99 -0.55 -6.79
C PHE A 77 -5.81 -0.91 -5.55
N TYR A 78 -6.85 -1.71 -5.74
CA TYR A 78 -7.63 -2.31 -4.66
C TYR A 78 -7.42 -3.83 -4.67
N ALA A 79 -6.72 -4.34 -3.66
CA ALA A 79 -6.59 -5.77 -3.45
C ALA A 79 -7.77 -6.27 -2.60
N THR A 80 -8.45 -7.32 -3.07
CA THR A 80 -9.59 -7.91 -2.36
C THR A 80 -9.16 -9.15 -1.58
N PHE A 81 -9.70 -9.30 -0.38
CA PHE A 81 -9.46 -10.46 0.48
C PHE A 81 -10.78 -11.20 0.67
N GLY A 82 -10.74 -12.53 0.83
CA GLY A 82 -11.92 -13.33 1.20
C GLY A 82 -12.97 -13.59 0.10
N GLY A 83 -12.71 -13.20 -1.15
CA GLY A 83 -13.64 -13.46 -2.26
C GLY A 83 -14.92 -12.63 -2.17
N SER A 84 -16.09 -13.28 -2.22
CA SER A 84 -17.40 -12.62 -2.17
C SER A 84 -17.95 -12.39 -0.76
N ALA A 85 -17.31 -12.95 0.27
CA ALA A 85 -17.72 -12.77 1.66
C ALA A 85 -17.13 -11.46 2.22
N GLY A 86 -17.98 -10.63 2.83
CA GLY A 86 -17.55 -9.43 3.54
C GLY A 86 -16.92 -9.76 4.90
N PHE A 87 -16.11 -8.82 5.40
CA PHE A 87 -15.58 -8.86 6.76
C PHE A 87 -16.15 -7.69 7.58
N GLU A 88 -16.54 -7.98 8.81
CA GLU A 88 -16.98 -6.94 9.76
C GLU A 88 -15.80 -6.29 10.49
N ALA A 89 -14.68 -7.00 10.61
CA ALA A 89 -13.45 -6.51 11.22
C ALA A 89 -12.22 -7.00 10.44
N MET A 90 -11.23 -6.13 10.27
CA MET A 90 -9.97 -6.45 9.62
C MET A 90 -8.81 -5.71 10.30
N LEU A 91 -7.68 -6.39 10.45
CA LEU A 91 -6.40 -5.78 10.81
C LEU A 91 -5.50 -5.77 9.58
N LEU A 92 -5.04 -4.59 9.19
CA LEU A 92 -4.00 -4.43 8.18
C LEU A 92 -2.69 -4.12 8.89
N SER A 93 -1.66 -4.94 8.67
CA SER A 93 -0.30 -4.72 9.14
C SER A 93 0.66 -4.86 7.97
N TYR A 94 1.65 -3.97 7.91
CA TYR A 94 2.74 -3.98 6.93
C TYR A 94 3.91 -3.19 7.50
N ASP A 95 5.12 -3.59 7.10
CA ASP A 95 6.33 -2.80 7.31
C ASP A 95 6.54 -1.89 6.10
N ILE A 96 7.03 -0.68 6.35
CA ILE A 96 7.39 0.29 5.32
C ILE A 96 8.77 0.86 5.61
N MET A 97 9.54 1.06 4.55
CA MET A 97 10.80 1.77 4.59
C MET A 97 10.73 2.92 3.57
N PHE A 98 11.29 4.06 3.96
CA PHE A 98 11.56 5.18 3.07
C PHE A 98 13.07 5.24 2.87
N ASP A 99 13.50 5.66 1.68
CA ASP A 99 14.92 5.90 1.41
C ASP A 99 15.46 6.98 2.37
N GLU A 100 16.75 6.92 2.68
CA GLU A 100 17.39 7.83 3.64
C GLU A 100 17.24 9.30 3.23
N ASP A 101 17.22 9.56 1.93
CA ASP A 101 17.06 10.86 1.29
C ASP A 101 15.64 11.12 0.77
N PHE A 102 14.63 10.38 1.25
CA PHE A 102 13.25 10.56 0.84
C PHE A 102 12.74 11.99 1.11
N ASP A 103 12.34 12.69 0.05
CA ASP A 103 11.75 14.02 0.15
C ASP A 103 10.29 13.94 0.60
N TRP A 104 10.06 14.24 1.88
CA TRP A 104 8.74 14.19 2.51
C TRP A 104 7.76 15.23 1.95
N VAL A 105 8.26 16.35 1.41
CA VAL A 105 7.49 17.51 0.93
C VAL A 105 6.39 17.93 1.93
N LYS A 106 5.12 17.71 1.57
CA LYS A 106 3.92 18.06 2.37
C LYS A 106 3.21 16.81 2.89
N GLY A 107 3.70 15.62 2.56
CA GLY A 107 3.06 14.36 2.86
C GLY A 107 2.48 13.61 1.67
N GLY A 108 2.04 12.38 1.92
CA GLY A 108 1.45 11.49 0.93
C GLY A 108 0.65 10.36 1.57
N LYS A 109 0.07 9.49 0.75
CA LYS A 109 -0.89 8.47 1.20
C LYS A 109 -0.23 7.11 1.28
N LEU A 110 -0.52 6.38 2.35
CA LEU A 110 -0.12 4.99 2.56
C LEU A 110 -1.28 4.02 2.30
N PRO A 111 -0.98 2.71 2.12
CA PRO A 111 -1.99 1.68 2.05
C PRO A 111 -2.95 1.71 3.26
N GLY A 112 -4.18 1.28 3.05
CA GLY A 112 -5.19 1.28 4.10
C GLY A 112 -6.41 0.46 3.72
N LEU A 113 -7.33 0.35 4.68
CA LEU A 113 -8.56 -0.41 4.52
C LEU A 113 -9.62 0.40 3.80
N ARG A 114 -10.44 -0.32 3.04
CA ARG A 114 -11.64 0.18 2.39
C ARG A 114 -12.75 -0.83 2.63
N GLY A 115 -13.97 -0.35 2.83
CA GLY A 115 -15.14 -1.22 2.91
C GLY A 115 -16.42 -0.54 2.44
N GLY A 116 -17.51 -1.30 2.53
CA GLY A 116 -18.85 -0.89 2.11
C GLY A 116 -19.23 -1.29 0.68
N PRO A 117 -20.54 -1.23 0.37
CA PRO A 117 -21.13 -1.84 -0.82
C PRO A 117 -20.72 -1.18 -2.15
N LYS A 118 -20.44 0.12 -2.15
CA LYS A 118 -19.97 0.83 -3.34
C LYS A 118 -18.48 0.65 -3.46
N THR A 119 -17.97 0.21 -4.62
CA THR A 119 -16.58 -0.21 -4.81
C THR A 119 -15.69 0.84 -5.50
N ASN A 120 -16.29 1.83 -6.17
CA ASN A 120 -15.60 2.84 -6.98
C ASN A 120 -15.61 4.26 -6.37
N SER A 121 -16.02 4.42 -5.11
CA SER A 121 -16.18 5.72 -4.42
C SER A 121 -15.30 5.79 -3.15
N CYS A 122 -15.40 6.86 -2.34
CA CYS A 122 -14.74 7.02 -1.04
C CYS A 122 -13.23 7.31 -1.05
N SER A 123 -12.72 7.91 -2.13
CA SER A 123 -11.40 8.55 -2.16
C SER A 123 -11.39 9.78 -3.07
N GLY A 124 -10.31 10.56 -3.05
CA GLY A 124 -10.11 11.67 -3.98
C GLY A 124 -11.08 12.85 -3.80
N GLY A 125 -11.60 13.07 -2.59
CA GLY A 125 -12.56 14.15 -2.29
C GLY A 125 -14.02 13.77 -2.49
N ASN A 126 -14.32 12.54 -2.92
CA ASN A 126 -15.69 12.03 -2.94
C ASN A 126 -16.07 11.57 -1.53
N GLU A 127 -16.75 12.45 -0.81
CA GLU A 127 -17.22 12.19 0.54
C GLU A 127 -18.24 11.03 0.54
N PRO A 128 -18.10 10.03 1.43
CA PRO A 128 -19.08 8.97 1.54
C PRO A 128 -20.42 9.49 2.05
N THR A 129 -21.52 8.90 1.59
CA THR A 129 -22.88 9.25 2.05
C THR A 129 -23.21 8.71 3.44
N GLY A 130 -22.29 7.96 4.06
CA GLY A 130 -22.45 7.32 5.37
C GLY A 130 -23.00 5.89 5.30
N SER A 131 -23.43 5.44 4.12
CA SER A 131 -23.94 4.07 3.89
C SER A 131 -23.36 3.40 2.64
N ASP A 132 -22.59 4.13 1.83
CA ASP A 132 -22.09 3.66 0.55
C ASP A 132 -20.70 3.03 0.64
N CYS A 133 -19.76 3.67 1.35
CA CYS A 133 -18.44 3.11 1.63
C CYS A 133 -17.67 3.88 2.72
N PHE A 134 -16.50 3.37 3.08
CA PHE A 134 -15.51 4.09 3.90
C PHE A 134 -14.10 3.80 3.40
N SER A 135 -13.16 4.68 3.72
CA SER A 135 -11.74 4.33 3.69
C SER A 135 -11.01 4.85 4.93
N SER A 136 -10.08 4.05 5.42
CA SER A 136 -9.17 4.39 6.51
C SER A 136 -7.75 4.13 6.03
N ARG A 137 -6.99 5.19 5.81
CA ARG A 137 -5.61 5.15 5.31
C ARG A 137 -4.71 5.90 6.26
N LEU A 138 -3.44 5.54 6.24
CA LEU A 138 -2.42 6.35 6.87
C LEU A 138 -1.89 7.39 5.87
N MET A 139 -1.35 8.47 6.38
CA MET A 139 -0.61 9.46 5.62
C MET A 139 0.72 9.73 6.31
N TRP A 140 1.76 9.94 5.52
CA TRP A 140 2.95 10.64 6.01
C TRP A 140 2.77 12.15 5.81
N ARG A 141 3.48 12.92 6.61
CA ARG A 141 3.55 14.38 6.59
C ARG A 141 5.00 14.81 6.43
N ALA A 142 5.22 16.13 6.48
CA ALA A 142 6.57 16.69 6.50
C ALA A 142 7.41 16.03 7.62
N ASP A 143 8.72 15.91 7.36
CA ASP A 143 9.70 15.36 8.29
C ASP A 143 9.40 13.94 8.80
N GLY A 144 8.66 13.14 8.02
CA GLY A 144 8.35 11.76 8.34
C GLY A 144 7.28 11.56 9.43
N ALA A 145 6.58 12.62 9.84
CA ALA A 145 5.49 12.50 10.80
C ALA A 145 4.33 11.67 10.22
N GLY A 146 3.79 10.71 11.00
CA GLY A 146 2.63 9.89 10.60
C GLY A 146 1.30 10.45 11.10
N GLU A 147 0.23 10.31 10.31
CA GLU A 147 -1.14 10.67 10.69
C GLU A 147 -2.15 9.63 10.14
N GLY A 148 -3.17 9.28 10.93
CA GLY A 148 -4.29 8.47 10.45
C GLY A 148 -5.36 9.35 9.79
N VAL A 149 -5.80 8.99 8.57
CA VAL A 149 -6.86 9.69 7.83
C VAL A 149 -8.00 8.74 7.53
N SER A 150 -9.16 9.00 8.14
CA SER A 150 -10.41 8.30 7.86
C SER A 150 -11.39 9.25 7.18
N VAL A 151 -12.01 8.80 6.09
CA VAL A 151 -13.15 9.52 5.48
C VAL A 151 -14.43 8.79 5.88
N ASN A 152 -15.23 9.50 6.68
CA ASN A 152 -16.42 9.06 7.40
C ASN A 152 -16.13 8.08 8.58
N ALA A 153 -16.01 8.65 9.78
CA ALA A 153 -15.84 7.92 11.03
C ALA A 153 -17.19 7.71 11.70
N LEU A 154 -17.90 6.66 11.31
CA LEU A 154 -18.93 6.09 12.18
C LEU A 154 -18.29 4.88 12.89
N TRP A 155 -17.62 5.19 14.00
CA TRP A 155 -17.01 4.24 14.94
C TRP A 155 -15.88 3.36 14.40
N LEU A 156 -14.71 3.95 14.18
CA LEU A 156 -13.49 3.22 14.55
C LEU A 156 -13.48 3.18 16.08
N ALA A 157 -14.14 2.16 16.65
CA ALA A 157 -13.96 1.80 18.04
C ALA A 157 -12.52 1.33 18.22
N ALA A 158 -11.60 2.29 18.37
CA ALA A 158 -10.39 2.07 19.12
C ALA A 158 -10.82 1.85 20.57
N SER A 159 -11.13 0.60 20.92
CA SER A 159 -11.22 0.21 22.31
C SER A 159 -9.88 0.55 22.97
N HIS A 160 -9.96 1.46 23.93
CA HIS A 160 -8.86 1.95 24.73
C HIS A 160 -8.15 0.81 25.49
N ALA A 161 -6.81 0.93 25.52
CA ALA A 161 -5.89 0.89 26.67
C ALA A 161 -5.84 -0.32 27.64
N HIS A 162 -4.61 -0.47 28.17
CA HIS A 162 -4.09 -1.32 29.26
C HIS A 162 -3.62 -2.71 28.79
N VAL A 163 -2.35 -3.11 28.93
CA VAL A 163 -1.20 -2.71 29.77
C VAL A 163 0.08 -2.87 28.95
#